data_AF-A0A850CJK9-F1
#
_entry.id   AF-A0A850CJK9-F1
#
_cell.length_a   1.000
_cell.length_b   1.000
_cell.length_c   1.000
_cell.angle_alpha   90.00
_cell.angle_beta   90.00
_cell.angle_gamma   90.00
#
_symmetry.space_group_name_H-M   'P 1'
#
loop_
_entity.id
_entity.type
_entity.pdbx_description
1 polymer ?
#
loop_
_entity_poly.entity_id
_entity_poly.type
_entity_poly.pdbx_seq_one_letter_code
_entity_poly.pdbx_strand_id
1 'polypeptide(L)'
;MTSTLERHVVTIGGLRVGEGPAVVITGRVSLRAHRGQVDAREALRERATLVEPYSAADLPAVAELADAVVVGATWTRDIPLVRAVAGLGLPVVVERRPSASVEEWVGLAGYCAAEGNDQVVLCEGGSLDLG
;
A
#
# COMPACT_ATOMS: atom_id res chain seq x y z
N MET A 1 -14.96 -11.19 -17.89
CA MET A 1 -13.65 -10.68 -18.35
C MET A 1 -12.59 -11.42 -17.55
N THR A 2 -11.80 -12.29 -18.19
CA THR A 2 -10.61 -12.86 -17.55
C THR A 2 -9.53 -11.79 -17.58
N SER A 3 -9.32 -11.09 -16.47
CA SER A 3 -8.08 -10.32 -16.29
C SER A 3 -7.04 -11.30 -15.78
N THR A 4 -6.20 -11.81 -16.67
CA THR A 4 -4.98 -12.49 -16.23
C THR A 4 -4.07 -11.41 -15.67
N LEU A 5 -3.99 -11.27 -14.35
CA LEU A 5 -2.93 -10.48 -13.73
C LEU A 5 -1.62 -11.23 -14.00
N GLU A 6 -0.75 -10.65 -14.81
CA GLU A 6 0.60 -11.17 -14.95
C GLU A 6 1.36 -10.95 -13.65
N ARG A 7 2.08 -12.00 -13.21
CA ARG A 7 2.90 -11.91 -12.00
C ARG A 7 4.15 -11.11 -12.34
N HIS A 8 4.36 -10.01 -11.63
CA HIS A 8 5.55 -9.19 -11.72
C HIS A 8 6.30 -9.13 -10.39
N VAL A 9 7.61 -8.87 -10.47
CA VAL A 9 8.44 -8.59 -9.28
C VAL A 9 8.35 -7.10 -8.98
N VAL A 10 7.94 -6.76 -7.76
CA VAL A 10 7.86 -5.38 -7.28
C VAL A 10 9.01 -5.12 -6.30
N THR A 11 9.73 -4.02 -6.49
CA THR A 11 10.84 -3.65 -5.61
C THR A 11 10.36 -2.66 -4.55
N ILE A 12 10.51 -2.99 -3.26
CA ILE A 12 10.21 -2.12 -2.13
C ILE A 12 11.52 -1.90 -1.37
N GLY A 13 12.12 -0.72 -1.52
CA GLY A 13 13.48 -0.46 -1.02
C GLY A 13 14.47 -1.46 -1.64
N GLY A 14 15.13 -2.28 -0.83
CA GLY A 14 15.99 -3.38 -1.28
C GLY A 14 15.29 -4.73 -1.48
N LEU A 15 13.98 -4.84 -1.18
CA LEU A 15 13.23 -6.10 -1.19
C LEU A 15 12.60 -6.37 -2.55
N ARG A 16 12.69 -7.60 -3.05
CA ARG A 16 12.12 -8.02 -4.34
C ARG A 16 10.90 -8.91 -4.13
N VAL A 17 9.73 -8.29 -3.96
CA VAL A 17 8.47 -8.99 -3.71
C VAL A 17 8.03 -9.74 -4.96
N GLY A 18 7.81 -11.04 -4.84
CA GLY A 18 7.46 -11.92 -5.96
C GLY A 18 8.63 -12.72 -6.54
N GLU A 19 9.87 -12.51 -6.06
CA GLU A 19 11.04 -13.32 -6.42
C GLU A 19 11.42 -14.26 -5.26
N GLY A 20 11.23 -15.58 -5.46
CA GLY A 20 11.52 -16.60 -4.44
C GLY A 20 10.31 -17.05 -3.60
N PRO A 21 10.54 -17.87 -2.56
CA PRO A 21 9.47 -18.53 -1.81
C PRO A 21 8.77 -17.62 -0.78
N ALA A 22 9.49 -16.64 -0.20
CA ALA A 22 8.94 -15.69 0.76
C ALA A 22 9.82 -14.44 0.86
N VAL A 23 9.19 -13.28 1.09
CA VAL A 23 9.82 -12.01 1.40
C VAL A 23 9.13 -11.43 2.63
N VAL A 24 9.90 -10.90 3.58
CA VAL A 24 9.37 -10.26 4.78
C VAL A 24 9.54 -8.75 4.64
N ILE A 25 8.42 -8.02 4.63
CA ILE A 25 8.41 -6.56 4.63
C ILE A 25 8.29 -6.09 6.09
N THR A 26 9.31 -5.41 6.60
CA THR A 26 9.32 -4.82 7.95
C THR A 26 9.41 -3.30 7.87
N GLY A 27 9.30 -2.61 9.01
CA GLY A 27 9.44 -1.15 9.06
C GLY A 27 8.20 -0.39 8.56
N ARG A 28 7.00 -0.91 8.85
CA ARG A 28 5.75 -0.20 8.57
C ARG A 28 5.51 0.93 9.55
N VAL A 29 5.21 2.12 9.03
CA VAL A 29 4.70 3.25 9.82
C VAL A 29 3.25 3.50 9.41
N SER A 30 2.35 3.66 10.38
CA SER A 30 0.94 3.98 10.10
C SER A 30 0.59 5.36 10.62
N LEU A 31 0.43 6.32 9.71
CA LEU A 31 -0.01 7.68 10.05
C LEU A 31 -1.45 7.70 10.54
N ARG A 32 -2.23 6.68 10.17
CA ARG A 32 -3.59 6.46 10.67
C ARG A 32 -3.65 6.36 12.19
N ALA A 33 -2.62 5.83 12.85
CA ALA A 33 -2.55 5.77 14.31
C ALA A 33 -2.63 7.16 14.96
N HIS A 34 -2.18 8.20 14.26
CA HIS A 34 -2.18 9.59 14.73
C HIS A 34 -3.46 10.36 14.39
N ARG A 35 -4.38 9.78 13.60
CA ARG A 35 -5.69 10.38 13.26
C ARG A 35 -5.61 11.82 12.73
N GLY A 36 -4.55 12.14 11.97
CA GLY A 36 -4.31 13.48 11.42
C GLY A 36 -3.90 14.53 12.45
N GLN A 37 -3.54 14.12 13.67
CA GLN A 37 -3.12 15.04 14.75
C GLN A 37 -1.61 15.33 14.75
N VAL A 38 -0.84 14.59 13.96
CA VAL A 38 0.61 14.74 13.82
C VAL A 38 0.92 14.96 12.35
N ASP A 39 1.80 15.90 12.05
CA ASP A 39 2.27 16.14 10.69
C ASP A 39 3.01 14.90 10.15
N ALA A 40 2.77 14.56 8.88
CA ALA A 40 3.32 13.36 8.28
C ALA A 40 4.86 13.38 8.24
N ARG A 41 5.51 14.53 8.04
CA ARG A 41 6.98 14.64 8.08
C ARG A 41 7.53 14.54 9.50
N GLU A 42 6.79 15.04 10.49
CA GLU A 42 7.19 14.88 11.89
C GLU A 42 7.12 13.41 12.33
N ALA A 43 6.08 12.69 11.90
CA ALA A 43 5.93 11.26 12.16
C ALA A 43 6.97 10.42 11.39
N LEU A 44 7.26 10.78 10.13
CA LEU A 44 8.26 10.15 9.27
C LEU A 44 9.64 10.81 9.47
N ARG A 45 10.25 10.59 10.64
CA ARG A 45 11.55 11.20 10.99
C ARG A 45 12.70 10.79 10.05
N GLU A 46 12.59 9.62 9.46
CA GLU A 46 13.54 9.04 8.51
C GLU A 46 12.80 8.25 7.44
N ARG A 47 13.53 7.79 6.41
CA ARG A 47 12.96 6.99 5.34
C ARG A 47 12.38 5.68 5.91
N ALA A 48 11.13 5.39 5.59
CA ALA A 48 10.42 4.20 6.03
C ALA A 48 10.16 3.24 4.86
N THR A 49 10.24 1.94 5.12
CA THR A 49 10.01 0.90 4.10
C THR A 49 8.58 0.95 3.55
N LEU A 50 7.59 1.08 4.44
CA LEU A 50 6.18 1.03 4.08
C LEU A 50 5.38 2.01 4.92
N VAL A 51 4.60 2.88 4.30
CA VAL A 51 3.81 3.87 5.03
C VAL A 51 2.32 3.74 4.72
N GLU A 52 1.47 3.71 5.75
CA GLU A 52 0.03 3.83 5.62
C GLU A 52 -0.39 5.29 5.85
N PRO A 53 -0.90 6.01 4.83
CA PRO A 53 -1.42 7.35 5.03
C PRO A 53 -2.72 7.33 5.84
N TYR A 54 -3.00 8.42 6.54
CA TYR A 54 -4.32 8.71 7.08
C TYR A 54 -5.20 9.44 6.05
N SER A 55 -4.60 10.29 5.23
CA SER A 55 -5.32 11.10 4.24
C SER A 55 -4.43 11.53 3.06
N ALA A 56 -5.03 12.18 2.06
CA ALA A 56 -4.31 12.74 0.92
C ALA A 56 -3.27 13.83 1.32
N ALA A 57 -3.45 14.47 2.48
CA ALA A 57 -2.52 15.48 2.98
C ALA A 57 -1.15 14.89 3.38
N ASP A 58 -1.09 13.59 3.67
CA ASP A 58 0.14 12.92 4.06
C ASP A 58 1.04 12.60 2.85
N LEU A 59 0.44 12.51 1.66
CA LEU A 59 1.08 11.96 0.47
C LEU A 59 2.35 12.69 0.02
N PRO A 60 2.49 14.03 0.14
CA PRO A 60 3.75 14.70 -0.16
C PRO A 60 4.92 14.22 0.70
N ALA A 61 4.69 13.98 2.00
CA ALA A 61 5.71 13.45 2.90
C ALA A 61 6.01 11.97 2.59
N VAL A 62 4.96 11.18 2.32
CA VAL A 62 5.08 9.78 1.95
C VAL A 62 5.88 9.61 0.66
N ALA A 63 5.61 10.42 -0.37
CA ALA A 63 6.34 10.38 -1.65
C ALA A 63 7.86 10.62 -1.47
N GLU A 64 8.24 11.46 -0.51
CA GLU A 64 9.63 11.80 -0.24
C GLU A 64 10.32 10.75 0.64
N LEU A 65 9.60 10.21 1.63
CA LEU A 65 10.18 9.49 2.77
C LEU A 65 9.77 8.01 2.83
N ALA A 66 8.98 7.49 1.90
CA ALA A 66 8.62 6.08 1.86
C ALA A 66 9.27 5.35 0.68
N ASP A 67 9.58 4.06 0.86
CA ASP A 67 9.93 3.17 -0.25
C ASP A 67 8.70 2.56 -0.93
N ALA A 68 7.58 2.45 -0.21
CA ALA A 68 6.29 2.00 -0.69
C ALA A 68 5.15 2.54 0.17
N VAL A 69 3.93 2.52 -0.38
CA VAL A 69 2.71 2.95 0.31
C VAL A 69 1.78 1.76 0.51
N VAL A 70 1.18 1.63 1.69
CA VAL A 70 0.13 0.63 1.95
C VAL A 70 -1.24 1.29 2.02
N VAL A 71 -2.15 0.84 1.16
CA VAL A 71 -3.58 1.03 1.35
C VAL A 71 -4.06 -0.07 2.28
N GLY A 72 -4.11 0.25 3.58
CA GLY A 72 -4.59 -0.68 4.60
C GLY A 72 -6.04 -1.10 4.36
N ALA A 73 -6.45 -2.24 4.92
CA ALA A 73 -7.76 -2.84 4.68
C ALA A 73 -8.94 -1.86 4.83
N THR A 74 -8.87 -0.91 5.77
CA THR A 74 -9.92 0.10 5.99
C THR A 74 -9.99 1.19 4.92
N TRP A 75 -8.90 1.44 4.22
CA TRP A 75 -8.80 2.48 3.18
C TRP A 75 -9.19 1.97 1.80
N THR A 76 -9.29 0.66 1.59
CA THR A 76 -9.64 0.07 0.29
C THR A 76 -11.02 0.46 -0.27
N ARG A 77 -11.91 1.03 0.55
CA ARG A 77 -13.19 1.61 0.09
C ARG A 77 -13.07 3.07 -0.35
N ASP A 78 -12.01 3.75 0.05
CA ASP A 78 -11.76 5.15 -0.29
C ASP A 78 -11.04 5.21 -1.65
N ILE A 79 -11.82 5.03 -2.72
CA ILE A 79 -11.28 5.03 -4.09
C ILE A 79 -10.53 6.33 -4.43
N PRO A 80 -10.97 7.54 -4.00
CA PRO A 80 -10.16 8.74 -4.13
C PRO A 80 -8.77 8.62 -3.51
N LEU A 81 -8.66 8.11 -2.28
CA LEU A 81 -7.36 7.90 -1.63
C LEU A 81 -6.52 6.84 -2.36
N VAL A 82 -7.13 5.73 -2.79
CA VAL A 82 -6.44 4.68 -3.57
C VAL A 82 -5.80 5.26 -4.84
N ARG A 83 -6.55 6.07 -5.59
CA ARG A 83 -6.05 6.73 -6.81
C ARG A 83 -4.95 7.74 -6.50
N ALA A 84 -5.13 8.55 -5.45
CA ALA A 84 -4.13 9.52 -5.04
C ALA A 84 -2.81 8.84 -4.62
N VAL A 85 -2.88 7.71 -3.92
CA VAL A 85 -1.72 6.87 -3.57
C VAL A 85 -1.07 6.29 -4.83
N ALA A 86 -1.85 5.76 -5.77
CA ALA A 86 -1.32 5.21 -7.01
C ALA A 86 -0.56 6.25 -7.84
N GLY A 87 -1.04 7.50 -7.87
CA GLY A 87 -0.41 8.62 -8.56
C GLY A 87 0.93 9.08 -7.98
N LEU A 88 1.40 8.52 -6.86
CA LEU A 88 2.72 8.86 -6.29
C LEU A 88 3.89 8.26 -7.08
N GLY A 89 3.64 7.25 -7.92
CA GLY A 89 4.71 6.51 -8.60
C GLY A 89 5.55 5.63 -7.66
N LEU A 90 5.09 5.41 -6.43
CA LEU A 90 5.67 4.45 -5.49
C LEU A 90 4.95 3.09 -5.59
N PRO A 91 5.62 1.97 -5.28
CA PRO A 91 4.96 0.68 -5.10
C PRO A 91 3.77 0.76 -4.13
N VAL A 92 2.65 0.14 -4.50
CA VAL A 92 1.42 0.14 -3.69
C VAL A 92 1.13 -1.25 -3.16
N VAL A 93 1.12 -1.39 -1.84
CA VAL A 93 0.61 -2.59 -1.17
C VAL A 93 -0.88 -2.39 -0.88
N VAL A 94 -1.74 -3.28 -1.38
CA VAL A 94 -3.19 -3.21 -1.12
C VAL A 94 -3.60 -4.37 -0.25
N GLU A 95 -4.00 -4.08 0.98
CA GLU A 95 -4.47 -5.11 1.91
C GLU A 95 -5.91 -5.54 1.58
N ARG A 96 -6.19 -6.83 1.59
CA ARG A 96 -7.56 -7.31 1.50
C ARG A 96 -8.31 -7.05 2.79
N ARG A 97 -9.43 -6.34 2.69
CA ARG A 97 -10.39 -6.22 3.81
C ARG A 97 -11.12 -7.55 4.04
N PRO A 98 -11.41 -7.95 5.30
CA PRO A 98 -12.02 -9.26 5.60
C PRO A 98 -13.34 -9.55 4.87
N SER A 99 -14.10 -8.50 4.55
CA SER A 99 -15.39 -8.62 3.87
C SER A 99 -15.34 -8.43 2.35
N ALA A 100 -14.17 -8.18 1.75
CA ALA A 100 -14.08 -8.04 0.31
C ALA A 100 -14.00 -9.39 -0.40
N SER A 101 -14.68 -9.49 -1.53
CA SER A 101 -14.45 -10.59 -2.47
C SER A 101 -13.03 -10.50 -3.07
N VAL A 102 -12.53 -11.60 -3.62
CA VAL A 102 -11.22 -11.60 -4.31
C VAL A 102 -11.27 -10.65 -5.51
N GLU A 103 -12.39 -10.62 -6.23
CA GLU A 103 -12.62 -9.77 -7.39
C GLU A 103 -12.63 -8.29 -7.03
N GLU A 104 -13.29 -7.91 -5.92
CA GLU A 104 -13.30 -6.53 -5.42
C GLU A 104 -11.88 -6.07 -5.08
N TRP A 105 -11.09 -6.92 -4.43
CA TRP A 105 -9.72 -6.62 -4.03
C TRP A 105 -8.74 -6.57 -5.20
N VAL A 106 -8.78 -7.58 -6.09
CA VAL A 106 -8.01 -7.60 -7.34
C VAL A 106 -8.36 -6.40 -8.21
N GLY A 107 -9.63 -5.97 -8.21
CA GLY A 107 -10.08 -4.78 -8.93
C GLY A 107 -9.38 -3.49 -8.52
N LEU A 108 -8.85 -3.39 -7.29
CA LEU A 108 -8.07 -2.23 -6.82
C LEU A 108 -6.76 -2.05 -7.58
N ALA A 109 -6.15 -3.13 -8.07
CA ALA A 109 -4.98 -3.04 -8.95
C ALA A 109 -5.33 -2.34 -10.28
N GLY A 110 -6.56 -2.53 -10.79
CA GLY A 110 -7.04 -1.83 -11.98
C GLY A 110 -7.16 -0.32 -11.78
N TYR A 111 -7.55 0.13 -10.57
CA TYR A 111 -7.54 1.56 -10.24
C TYR A 111 -6.11 2.12 -10.19
N CYS A 112 -5.15 1.36 -9.66
CA CYS A 112 -3.74 1.80 -9.64
C CYS A 112 -3.16 1.90 -11.06
N ALA A 113 -3.41 0.89 -11.90
CA ALA A 113 -2.97 0.88 -13.29
C ALA A 113 -3.60 2.02 -14.10
N ALA A 114 -4.85 2.39 -13.83
CA ALA A 114 -5.51 3.53 -14.47
C ALA A 114 -4.83 4.88 -14.13
N GLU A 115 -4.16 4.98 -12.98
CA GLU A 115 -3.33 6.14 -12.60
C GLU A 115 -1.87 6.00 -13.07
N GLY A 116 -1.55 4.98 -13.87
CA GLY A 116 -0.21 4.76 -14.44
C GLY A 116 0.75 4.01 -13.52
N ASN A 117 0.25 3.33 -12.49
CA ASN A 117 1.07 2.58 -11.54
C ASN A 117 0.75 1.08 -11.56
N ASP A 118 1.66 0.30 -12.14
CA ASP A 118 1.60 -1.16 -12.24
C ASP A 118 2.38 -1.89 -11.12
N GLN A 119 3.02 -1.14 -10.22
CA GLN A 119 3.82 -1.68 -9.11
C GLN A 119 2.94 -2.03 -7.91
N VAL A 120 2.01 -2.97 -8.10
CA VAL A 120 1.01 -3.34 -7.08
C VAL A 120 1.34 -4.67 -6.44
N VAL A 121 1.34 -4.69 -5.11
CA VAL A 121 1.41 -5.90 -4.28
C VAL A 121 0.05 -6.11 -3.62
N LEU A 122 -0.64 -7.17 -3.98
CA LEU A 122 -1.85 -7.61 -3.32
C LEU A 122 -1.45 -8.39 -2.04
N CYS A 123 -1.74 -7.83 -0.86
CA CYS A 123 -1.49 -8.46 0.44
C CYS A 123 -2.78 -9.01 1.08
N GLU A 124 -2.89 -10.33 1.27
CA GLU A 124 -4.00 -10.90 2.04
C GLU A 124 -3.85 -10.49 3.51
N GLY A 125 -4.87 -9.87 4.08
CA GLY A 125 -4.85 -9.43 5.47
C GLY A 125 -5.14 -10.56 6.46
N GLY A 126 -4.58 -10.45 7.66
CA GLY A 126 -4.89 -11.31 8.81
C GLY A 126 -4.43 -10.66 10.10
N SER A 127 -5.20 -10.79 11.17
CA SER A 127 -4.72 -10.46 12.51
C SER A 127 -3.90 -11.66 12.97
N LEU A 128 -2.60 -11.47 13.17
CA LEU A 128 -1.81 -12.42 13.96
C LEU A 128 -2.27 -12.29 15.41
N ASP A 129 -3.32 -13.01 15.77
CA ASP A 129 -3.64 -13.31 17.17
C ASP A 129 -2.73 -14.46 17.58
N LEU A 130 -1.44 -14.15 17.74
CA LEU A 130 -0.49 -15.05 18.39
C LEU A 130 -0.79 -14.95 19.88
N GLY A 131 -1.72 -15.80 20.34
CA GLY A 131 -2.21 -15.85 21.71
C GLY A 131 -1.13 -15.94 22.78
#